data_AF-A0A4Z0JA23-F1
#
_entry.id   AF-A0A4Z0JA23-F1
#
_cell.length_a   1.000
_cell.length_b   1.000
_cell.length_c   1.000
_cell.angle_alpha   90.00
_cell.angle_beta   90.00
_cell.angle_gamma   90.00
#
_symmetry.space_group_name_H-M   'P 1'
#
loop_
_entity.id
_entity.type
_entity.pdbx_description
1 polymer ?
#
loop_
_entity_poly.entity_id
_entity_poly.type
_entity_poly.pdbx_seq_one_letter_code
_entity_poly.pdbx_strand_id
1 'polypeptide(L)'
;MKRRYLMIVSLLVLTIVMVGCGATAENQKVAGPARSYEAKVAAINRQAKAIKQAHSVPKQVAALKKLEHAAADYYRRKQKSQQVTLVYQNTVKDIKQLIQAENLQRLKRQSSAKLNQETSTDLARKNIALKDLKAELVSQQGVVYTAPALKRLIVRIDKQLLKNQAQAKAHGEGQRKPVVGKSAKTATGVQTMNLHQIKAGDYTSLMGSWKEVGEGFNASDGKGPRWSKPSGRKLTVSKTSLRDGSIALRTARNGRTTLTEDETSGKTVEKPGKIIFQEGDDLIQGDVLELSGNVGVNCWSIDFLPKGSSIKDWPANISPSKEHIEMGHPHFWEVFERE
;
A
#
# COMPACT_ATOMS: atom_id res chain seq x y z
N MET A 1 15.06 15.15 25.80
CA MET A 1 14.55 16.03 24.73
C MET A 1 13.37 15.39 23.98
N LYS A 2 12.23 15.14 24.66
CA LYS A 2 11.14 14.27 24.17
C LYS A 2 9.71 14.86 24.32
N ARG A 3 9.52 16.18 24.35
CA ARG A 3 8.18 16.77 24.64
C ARG A 3 7.69 17.90 23.72
N ARG A 4 8.24 18.07 22.51
CA ARG A 4 7.82 19.19 21.62
C ARG A 4 7.20 18.80 20.27
N TYR A 5 6.99 17.51 20.00
CA TYR A 5 6.41 17.06 18.71
C TYR A 5 4.95 16.59 18.79
N LEU A 6 4.29 16.76 19.93
CA LEU A 6 2.87 16.39 20.12
C LEU A 6 1.90 17.58 19.98
N MET A 7 2.37 18.74 19.52
CA MET A 7 1.61 20.00 19.55
C MET A 7 1.46 20.67 18.16
N ILE A 8 1.39 19.89 17.07
CA ILE A 8 1.03 20.41 15.72
C ILE A 8 -0.01 19.52 15.02
N VAL A 9 -0.87 18.84 15.79
CA VAL A 9 -2.08 18.17 15.26
C VAL A 9 -3.37 18.70 15.92
N SER A 10 -3.24 19.66 16.84
CA SER A 10 -4.34 20.12 17.69
C SER A 10 -4.82 21.53 17.34
N LEU A 11 -4.99 21.88 16.06
CA LEU A 11 -5.64 23.16 15.71
C LEU A 11 -6.26 23.17 14.31
N LEU A 12 -7.35 22.42 14.11
CA LEU A 12 -8.41 22.81 13.17
C LEU A 12 -9.72 22.05 13.48
N VAL A 13 -10.22 22.23 14.70
CA VAL A 13 -11.59 21.83 15.08
C VAL A 13 -12.21 23.01 15.81
N LEU A 14 -12.93 23.85 15.06
CA LEU A 14 -13.89 24.88 15.51
C LEU A 14 -14.43 25.54 14.22
N THR A 15 -15.71 25.72 13.90
CA THR A 15 -17.00 25.50 14.58
C THR A 15 -18.09 25.71 13.53
N ILE A 16 -19.11 24.85 13.50
CA ILE A 16 -20.48 25.34 13.36
C ILE A 16 -21.25 24.74 14.54
N VAL A 17 -21.45 25.57 15.55
CA VAL A 17 -22.44 25.36 16.61
C VAL A 17 -23.81 25.53 15.97
N MET A 18 -24.68 24.53 16.11
CA MET A 18 -26.13 24.74 16.04
C MET A 18 -26.71 24.22 17.35
N VAL A 19 -27.07 25.19 18.19
CA VAL A 19 -27.89 25.06 19.39
C VAL A 19 -29.27 24.55 18.98
N GLY A 20 -29.83 23.62 19.77
CA GLY A 20 -31.22 23.21 19.64
C GLY A 20 -31.56 21.94 20.42
N CYS A 21 -31.45 21.98 21.75
CA CYS A 21 -32.19 21.05 22.60
C CYS A 21 -33.63 21.57 22.74
N GLY A 22 -34.61 20.73 22.44
CA GLY A 22 -36.03 20.95 22.69
C GLY A 22 -36.82 19.68 22.40
N ALA A 23 -37.33 19.05 23.45
CA ALA A 23 -38.21 17.89 23.36
C ALA A 23 -39.56 18.27 22.77
N THR A 24 -40.13 17.44 21.89
CA THR A 24 -41.40 16.71 22.06
C THR A 24 -41.72 15.92 20.80
N ALA A 25 -42.24 14.71 21.00
CA ALA A 25 -42.90 13.94 19.96
C ALA A 25 -44.29 14.52 19.71
N GLU A 26 -44.57 15.03 18.52
CA GLU A 26 -45.93 15.03 17.98
C GLU A 26 -45.97 15.23 16.46
N ASN A 27 -46.90 14.51 15.84
CA ASN A 27 -47.12 14.44 14.41
C ASN A 27 -47.37 15.81 13.77
N GLN A 28 -46.45 16.30 12.93
CA GLN A 28 -46.81 17.22 11.86
C GLN A 28 -46.09 16.90 10.54
N LYS A 29 -46.92 16.51 9.55
CA LYS A 29 -46.62 16.56 8.12
C LYS A 29 -46.37 18.00 7.70
N VAL A 30 -45.15 18.48 7.86
CA VAL A 30 -44.64 19.65 7.12
C VAL A 30 -43.55 19.14 6.17
N ALA A 31 -43.96 18.75 4.97
CA ALA A 31 -43.05 18.45 3.87
C ALA A 31 -42.52 19.78 3.28
N GLY A 32 -41.65 20.45 4.03
CA GLY A 32 -41.07 21.74 3.66
C GLY A 32 -39.63 21.63 3.09
N PRO A 33 -39.14 22.68 2.40
CA PRO A 33 -37.79 22.75 1.83
C PRO A 33 -36.64 22.57 2.84
N ALA A 34 -36.87 22.81 4.13
CA ALA A 34 -35.88 22.62 5.21
C ALA A 34 -35.45 21.14 5.39
N ARG A 35 -36.38 20.18 5.32
CA ARG A 35 -36.06 18.74 5.40
C ARG A 35 -35.22 18.26 4.20
N SER A 36 -35.39 18.88 3.03
CA SER A 36 -34.60 18.58 1.82
C SER A 36 -33.17 19.11 1.92
N TYR A 37 -32.95 20.23 2.62
CA TYR A 37 -31.61 20.77 2.88
C TYR A 37 -30.80 19.88 3.83
N GLU A 38 -31.34 19.60 5.03
CA GLU A 38 -30.64 18.83 6.06
C GLU A 38 -30.27 17.42 5.55
N ALA A 39 -31.18 16.76 4.83
CA ALA A 39 -30.92 15.45 4.24
C ALA A 39 -29.75 15.48 3.24
N LYS A 40 -29.65 16.54 2.41
CA LYS A 40 -28.55 16.72 1.45
C LYS A 40 -27.22 16.97 2.17
N VAL A 41 -27.20 17.85 3.16
CA VAL A 41 -25.99 18.11 3.96
C VAL A 41 -25.53 16.85 4.69
N ALA A 42 -26.46 16.10 5.29
CA ALA A 42 -26.15 14.83 5.96
C ALA A 42 -25.61 13.77 4.98
N ALA A 43 -26.08 13.74 3.74
CA ALA A 43 -25.55 12.85 2.71
C ALA A 43 -24.12 13.24 2.30
N ILE A 44 -23.86 14.53 2.09
CA ILE A 44 -22.51 15.04 1.76
C ILE A 44 -21.55 14.72 2.91
N ASN A 45 -21.93 14.98 4.16
CA ASN A 45 -21.10 14.70 5.33
C ASN A 45 -20.81 13.21 5.51
N ARG A 46 -21.78 12.33 5.22
CA ARG A 46 -21.57 10.87 5.24
C ARG A 46 -20.57 10.43 4.18
N GLN A 47 -20.69 10.94 2.94
CA GLN A 47 -19.72 10.67 1.89
C GLN A 47 -18.33 11.21 2.26
N ALA A 48 -18.26 12.43 2.81
CA ALA A 48 -17.01 13.03 3.26
C ALA A 48 -16.32 12.16 4.33
N LYS A 49 -17.08 11.68 5.31
CA LYS A 49 -16.57 10.79 6.36
C LYS A 49 -16.03 9.49 5.75
N ALA A 50 -16.77 8.85 4.85
CA ALA A 50 -16.33 7.62 4.18
C ALA A 50 -15.05 7.84 3.36
N ILE A 51 -14.92 9.00 2.68
CA ILE A 51 -13.70 9.35 1.94
C ILE A 51 -12.52 9.51 2.92
N LYS A 52 -12.70 10.28 4.01
CA LYS A 52 -11.64 10.53 5.01
C LYS A 52 -11.19 9.25 5.72
N GLN A 53 -12.06 8.24 5.83
CA GLN A 53 -11.78 6.95 6.46
C GLN A 53 -11.24 5.90 5.49
N ALA A 54 -11.15 6.20 4.19
CA ALA A 54 -10.61 5.25 3.22
C ALA A 54 -9.10 5.04 3.47
N HIS A 55 -8.71 3.76 3.52
CA HIS A 55 -7.37 3.29 3.91
C HIS A 55 -6.24 3.65 2.93
N SER A 56 -6.54 4.21 1.76
CA SER A 56 -5.49 4.59 0.81
C SER A 56 -5.83 5.84 0.00
N VAL A 57 -4.81 6.65 -0.29
CA VAL A 57 -4.94 7.85 -1.13
C VAL A 57 -5.58 7.58 -2.49
N PRO A 58 -5.27 6.49 -3.23
CA PRO A 58 -5.97 6.19 -4.48
C PRO A 58 -7.49 6.01 -4.32
N LYS A 59 -7.92 5.33 -3.24
CA LYS A 59 -9.36 5.18 -2.91
C LYS A 59 -9.97 6.54 -2.56
N GLN A 60 -9.27 7.36 -1.79
CA GLN A 60 -9.70 8.73 -1.46
C GLN A 60 -9.89 9.59 -2.72
N VAL A 61 -8.93 9.56 -3.66
CA VAL A 61 -8.96 10.32 -4.92
C VAL A 61 -10.11 9.86 -5.82
N ALA A 62 -10.31 8.55 -5.95
CA ALA A 62 -11.40 8.00 -6.75
C ALA A 62 -12.77 8.40 -6.19
N ALA A 63 -12.93 8.37 -4.87
CA ALA A 63 -14.17 8.77 -4.21
C ALA A 63 -14.36 10.31 -4.21
N LEU A 64 -13.29 11.10 -4.08
CA LEU A 64 -13.32 12.55 -4.27
C LEU A 64 -13.79 12.92 -5.68
N LYS A 65 -13.31 12.22 -6.72
CA LYS A 65 -13.75 12.45 -8.11
C LYS A 65 -15.26 12.24 -8.26
N LYS A 66 -15.83 11.23 -7.58
CA LYS A 66 -17.29 11.01 -7.55
C LYS A 66 -18.02 12.16 -6.83
N LEU A 67 -17.46 12.66 -5.72
CA LEU A 67 -18.02 13.81 -4.99
C LEU A 67 -17.98 15.10 -5.82
N GLU A 68 -16.90 15.36 -6.56
CA GLU A 68 -16.79 16.51 -7.46
C GLU A 68 -17.79 16.43 -8.61
N HIS A 69 -18.03 15.24 -9.16
CA HIS A 69 -19.07 15.04 -10.17
C HIS A 69 -20.46 15.33 -9.61
N ALA A 70 -20.78 14.80 -8.42
CA ALA A 70 -22.04 15.10 -7.74
C ALA A 70 -22.21 16.59 -7.43
N ALA A 71 -21.13 17.27 -7.04
CA ALA A 71 -21.12 18.72 -6.83
C ALA A 71 -21.41 19.48 -8.14
N ALA A 72 -20.74 19.12 -9.23
CA ALA A 72 -20.96 19.72 -10.55
C ALA A 72 -22.40 19.51 -11.05
N ASP A 73 -22.94 18.30 -10.88
CA ASP A 73 -24.35 18.01 -11.18
C ASP A 73 -25.30 18.86 -10.36
N TYR A 74 -25.00 19.05 -9.07
CA TYR A 74 -25.79 19.92 -8.20
C TYR A 74 -25.76 21.38 -8.66
N TYR A 75 -24.58 21.89 -9.03
CA TYR A 75 -24.40 23.28 -9.47
C TYR A 75 -25.16 23.64 -10.75
N ARG A 76 -25.38 22.65 -11.63
CA ARG A 76 -26.13 22.78 -12.88
C ARG A 76 -27.65 22.84 -12.70
N ARG A 77 -28.19 22.49 -11.53
CA ARG A 77 -29.65 22.50 -11.29
C ARG A 77 -30.18 23.94 -11.20
N LYS A 78 -31.40 24.15 -11.72
CA LYS A 78 -32.11 25.46 -11.70
C LYS A 78 -32.41 25.93 -10.26
N GLN A 79 -32.87 25.03 -9.40
CA GLN A 79 -33.14 25.33 -7.99
C GLN A 79 -32.05 24.72 -7.10
N LYS A 80 -30.96 25.46 -6.91
CA LYS A 80 -29.86 25.11 -6.00
C LYS A 80 -29.86 25.99 -4.77
N SER A 81 -29.57 25.39 -3.62
CA SER A 81 -29.34 26.12 -2.37
C SER A 81 -27.88 26.58 -2.32
N GLN A 82 -27.66 27.85 -1.99
CA GLN A 82 -26.33 28.41 -1.78
C GLN A 82 -25.61 27.73 -0.61
N GLN A 83 -26.34 27.37 0.44
CA GLN A 83 -25.78 26.68 1.60
C GLN A 83 -25.24 25.29 1.23
N VAL A 84 -26.00 24.49 0.47
CA VAL A 84 -25.53 23.18 -0.02
C VAL A 84 -24.34 23.33 -0.96
N THR A 85 -24.33 24.40 -1.75
CA THR A 85 -23.18 24.74 -2.62
C THR A 85 -21.91 24.96 -1.80
N LEU A 86 -21.99 25.76 -0.73
CA LEU A 86 -20.89 25.99 0.20
C LEU A 86 -20.44 24.70 0.90
N VAL A 87 -21.38 23.84 1.31
CA VAL A 87 -21.05 22.54 1.93
C VAL A 87 -20.24 21.67 0.96
N TYR A 88 -20.64 21.56 -0.31
CA TYR A 88 -19.83 20.85 -1.32
C TYR A 88 -18.44 21.48 -1.49
N GLN A 89 -18.36 22.80 -1.64
CA GLN A 89 -17.09 23.50 -1.85
C GLN A 89 -16.11 23.28 -0.70
N ASN A 90 -16.58 23.46 0.54
CA ASN A 90 -15.76 23.26 1.74
C ASN A 90 -15.36 21.80 1.89
N THR A 91 -16.30 20.86 1.70
CA THR A 91 -16.00 19.42 1.80
C THR A 91 -14.95 18.98 0.77
N VAL A 92 -15.10 19.38 -0.48
CA VAL A 92 -14.13 19.09 -1.55
C VAL A 92 -12.77 19.69 -1.23
N LYS A 93 -12.74 20.94 -0.76
CA LYS A 93 -11.50 21.62 -0.34
C LYS A 93 -10.80 20.87 0.81
N ASP A 94 -11.54 20.51 1.84
CA ASP A 94 -11.00 19.81 3.02
C ASP A 94 -10.38 18.46 2.65
N ILE A 95 -11.07 17.68 1.81
CA ILE A 95 -10.58 16.37 1.36
C ILE A 95 -9.33 16.54 0.48
N LYS A 96 -9.29 17.53 -0.41
CA LYS A 96 -8.08 17.84 -1.17
C LYS A 96 -6.91 18.18 -0.25
N GLN A 97 -7.14 19.00 0.77
CA GLN A 97 -6.10 19.37 1.73
C GLN A 97 -5.60 18.17 2.54
N LEU A 98 -6.48 17.25 2.93
CA LEU A 98 -6.11 15.99 3.59
C LEU A 98 -5.16 15.16 2.70
N ILE A 99 -5.57 14.89 1.45
CA ILE A 99 -4.76 14.12 0.50
C ILE A 99 -3.42 14.82 0.23
N GLN A 100 -3.44 16.15 0.11
CA GLN A 100 -2.23 16.94 -0.07
C GLN A 100 -1.26 16.81 1.12
N ALA A 101 -1.78 16.88 2.34
CA ALA A 101 -0.98 16.71 3.55
C ALA A 101 -0.36 15.31 3.63
N GLU A 102 -1.12 14.27 3.30
CA GLU A 102 -0.64 12.89 3.29
C GLU A 102 0.47 12.67 2.24
N ASN A 103 0.31 13.18 1.03
CA ASN A 103 1.34 13.12 -0.01
C ASN A 103 2.61 13.88 0.41
N LEU A 104 2.47 15.04 1.04
CA LEU A 104 3.61 15.81 1.56
C LEU A 104 4.32 15.06 2.70
N GLN A 105 3.57 14.36 3.56
CA GLN A 105 4.13 13.53 4.60
C GLN A 105 4.88 12.34 4.02
N ARG A 106 4.33 11.68 2.99
CA ARG A 106 5.02 10.62 2.24
C ARG A 106 6.33 11.15 1.63
N LEU A 107 6.30 12.28 0.94
CA LEU A 107 7.51 12.92 0.42
C LEU A 107 8.54 13.20 1.53
N LYS A 108 8.09 13.76 2.67
CA LYS A 108 8.96 14.09 3.80
C LYS A 108 9.60 12.84 4.42
N ARG A 109 8.85 11.74 4.57
CA ARG A 109 9.38 10.45 5.06
C ARG A 109 10.51 9.93 4.16
N GLN A 110 10.37 10.11 2.84
CA GLN A 110 11.39 9.70 1.88
C GLN A 110 12.51 10.74 1.65
N SER A 111 12.38 11.93 2.22
CA SER A 111 13.36 13.02 2.17
C SER A 111 14.06 13.14 3.52
N SER A 112 15.11 12.34 3.75
CA SER A 112 15.82 12.33 5.03
C SER A 112 16.54 13.65 5.29
N ALA A 113 16.40 14.18 6.52
CA ALA A 113 17.19 15.31 7.00
C ALA A 113 18.65 14.93 7.28
N LYS A 114 18.96 13.63 7.41
CA LYS A 114 20.31 13.11 7.68
C LYS A 114 20.71 12.14 6.57
N LEU A 115 20.66 12.61 5.33
CA LEU A 115 20.89 11.81 4.12
C LEU A 115 22.23 11.03 4.17
N ASN A 116 23.24 11.63 4.77
CA ASN A 116 24.59 11.11 4.99
C ASN A 116 24.69 9.99 6.05
N GLN A 117 23.61 9.68 6.75
CA GLN A 117 23.52 8.53 7.69
C GLN A 117 22.69 7.38 7.11
N GLU A 118 22.14 7.54 5.91
CA GLU A 118 21.30 6.53 5.26
C GLU A 118 22.18 5.51 4.54
N THR A 119 21.86 4.23 4.66
CA THR A 119 22.58 3.18 3.92
C THR A 119 22.21 3.22 2.43
N SER A 120 23.03 2.60 1.57
CA SER A 120 22.71 2.47 0.14
C SER A 120 21.35 1.77 -0.08
N THR A 121 21.05 0.76 0.73
CA THR A 121 19.76 0.04 0.71
C THR A 121 18.60 0.94 1.12
N ASP A 122 18.76 1.78 2.15
CA ASP A 122 17.73 2.74 2.56
C ASP A 122 17.46 3.77 1.46
N LEU A 123 18.52 4.30 0.83
CA LEU A 123 18.40 5.23 -0.29
C LEU A 123 17.72 4.60 -1.51
N ALA A 124 17.98 3.32 -1.79
CA ALA A 124 17.30 2.58 -2.84
C ALA A 124 15.79 2.42 -2.55
N ARG A 125 15.41 2.03 -1.33
CA ARG A 125 14.01 1.94 -0.90
C ARG A 125 13.29 3.29 -1.00
N LYS A 126 13.91 4.35 -0.49
CA LYS A 126 13.38 5.73 -0.58
C LYS A 126 13.19 6.17 -2.03
N ASN A 127 14.09 5.78 -2.93
CA ASN A 127 13.97 6.08 -4.36
C ASN A 127 12.81 5.34 -5.03
N ILE A 128 12.53 4.10 -4.65
CA ILE A 128 11.36 3.36 -5.14
C ILE A 128 10.09 4.09 -4.67
N ALA A 129 9.96 4.32 -3.37
CA ALA A 129 8.80 5.02 -2.79
C ALA A 129 8.56 6.43 -3.39
N LEU A 130 9.63 7.15 -3.73
CA LEU A 130 9.54 8.45 -4.41
C LEU A 130 9.05 8.33 -5.85
N LYS A 131 9.48 7.30 -6.60
CA LYS A 131 8.97 7.02 -7.95
C LYS A 131 7.50 6.66 -7.92
N ASP A 132 7.07 5.90 -6.91
CA ASP A 132 5.68 5.50 -6.76
C ASP A 132 4.80 6.69 -6.43
N LEU A 133 5.23 7.51 -5.46
CA LEU A 133 4.56 8.76 -5.13
C LEU A 133 4.47 9.66 -6.37
N LYS A 134 5.52 9.73 -7.19
CA LYS A 134 5.51 10.48 -8.46
C LYS A 134 4.44 9.95 -9.42
N ALA A 135 4.39 8.64 -9.66
CA ALA A 135 3.39 8.02 -10.54
C ALA A 135 1.96 8.25 -10.02
N GLU A 136 1.76 8.11 -8.72
CA GLU A 136 0.46 8.34 -8.08
C GLU A 136 0.02 9.80 -8.18
N LEU A 137 0.91 10.75 -7.93
CA LEU A 137 0.62 12.19 -8.05
C LEU A 137 0.17 12.59 -9.45
N VAL A 138 0.69 11.96 -10.50
CA VAL A 138 0.24 12.19 -11.88
C VAL A 138 -1.24 11.82 -12.03
N SER A 139 -1.70 10.73 -11.43
CA SER A 139 -3.12 10.33 -11.46
C SER A 139 -4.05 11.31 -10.73
N GLN A 140 -3.49 12.17 -9.88
CA GLN A 140 -4.21 13.16 -9.09
C GLN A 140 -4.32 14.52 -9.79
N GLN A 141 -3.77 14.66 -10.99
CA GLN A 141 -3.87 15.87 -11.80
C GLN A 141 -5.32 16.22 -12.11
N GLY A 142 -5.70 17.48 -11.87
CA GLY A 142 -7.04 17.98 -12.15
C GLY A 142 -8.10 17.61 -11.09
N VAL A 143 -7.80 16.65 -10.21
CA VAL A 143 -8.66 16.30 -9.06
C VAL A 143 -8.10 16.96 -7.79
N VAL A 144 -6.90 16.58 -7.35
CA VAL A 144 -6.31 17.09 -6.10
C VAL A 144 -5.41 18.29 -6.35
N TYR A 145 -4.67 18.29 -7.46
CA TYR A 145 -3.69 19.32 -7.78
C TYR A 145 -4.03 20.04 -9.07
N THR A 146 -3.78 21.35 -9.09
CA THR A 146 -3.65 22.09 -10.34
C THR A 146 -2.37 21.66 -11.06
N ALA A 147 -2.33 21.76 -12.39
CA ALA A 147 -1.14 21.39 -13.16
C ALA A 147 0.14 22.12 -12.68
N PRO A 148 0.13 23.43 -12.37
CA PRO A 148 1.32 24.11 -11.83
C PRO A 148 1.74 23.60 -10.44
N ALA A 149 0.78 23.30 -9.55
CA ALA A 149 1.09 22.79 -8.22
C ALA A 149 1.70 21.38 -8.28
N LEU A 150 1.13 20.51 -9.13
CA LEU A 150 1.66 19.18 -9.39
C LEU A 150 3.08 19.25 -9.95
N LYS A 151 3.32 20.08 -10.98
CA LYS A 151 4.66 20.24 -11.57
C LYS A 151 5.71 20.60 -10.52
N ARG A 152 5.40 21.53 -9.61
CA ARG A 152 6.31 21.89 -8.51
C ARG A 152 6.63 20.71 -7.58
N LEU A 153 5.64 19.86 -7.28
CA LEU A 153 5.82 18.70 -6.41
C LEU A 153 6.67 17.63 -7.09
N ILE A 154 6.43 17.37 -8.38
CA ILE A 154 7.20 16.42 -9.18
C ILE A 154 8.68 16.85 -9.27
N VAL A 155 8.95 18.14 -9.49
CA VAL A 155 10.32 18.68 -9.48
C VAL A 155 11.02 18.47 -8.13
N ARG A 156 10.30 18.61 -7.00
CA ARG A 156 10.87 18.32 -5.67
C ARG A 156 11.23 16.84 -5.52
N ILE A 157 10.37 15.95 -6.00
CA ILE A 157 10.61 14.50 -5.99
C ILE A 157 11.85 14.18 -6.84
N ASP A 158 11.93 14.71 -8.06
CA ASP A 158 13.06 14.47 -8.96
C ASP A 158 14.37 14.97 -8.36
N LYS A 159 14.36 16.15 -7.72
CA LYS A 159 15.52 16.67 -6.99
C LYS A 159 15.93 15.75 -5.83
N GLN A 160 14.98 15.16 -5.12
CA GLN A 160 15.29 14.24 -4.02
C GLN A 160 15.83 12.90 -4.54
N LEU A 161 15.28 12.36 -5.63
CA LEU A 161 15.79 11.17 -6.31
C LEU A 161 17.27 11.34 -6.69
N LEU A 162 17.62 12.47 -7.30
CA LEU A 162 19.00 12.77 -7.68
C LEU A 162 19.93 12.86 -6.46
N LYS A 163 19.48 13.49 -5.36
CA LYS A 163 20.25 13.56 -4.11
C LYS A 163 20.52 12.18 -3.52
N ASN A 164 19.49 11.34 -3.44
CA ASN A 164 19.60 9.98 -2.93
C ASN A 164 20.56 9.13 -3.79
N GLN A 165 20.49 9.26 -5.12
CA GLN A 165 21.39 8.57 -6.04
C GLN A 165 22.84 9.01 -5.89
N ALA A 166 23.10 10.32 -5.77
CA ALA A 166 24.45 10.83 -5.54
C ALA A 166 25.05 10.31 -4.23
N GLN A 167 24.25 10.31 -3.15
CA GLN A 167 24.69 9.78 -1.86
C GLN A 167 24.97 8.27 -1.91
N ALA A 168 24.15 7.50 -2.61
CA ALA A 168 24.36 6.06 -2.77
C ALA A 168 25.68 5.75 -3.52
N LYS A 169 26.04 6.57 -4.52
CA LYS A 169 27.34 6.45 -5.23
C LYS A 169 28.53 6.75 -4.31
N ALA A 170 28.44 7.81 -3.50
CA ALA A 170 29.49 8.16 -2.54
C ALA A 170 29.75 7.03 -1.51
N HIS A 171 28.71 6.31 -1.08
CA HIS A 171 28.87 5.12 -0.23
C HIS A 171 29.50 3.91 -0.95
N GLY A 172 29.28 3.77 -2.27
CA GLY A 172 29.87 2.69 -3.07
C GLY A 172 31.35 2.89 -3.39
N GLU A 173 31.83 4.13 -3.45
CA GLU A 173 33.24 4.45 -3.71
C GLU A 173 34.09 4.42 -2.43
N GLY A 174 33.54 4.77 -1.27
CA GLY A 174 34.26 4.79 0.02
C GLY A 174 34.58 3.42 0.63
N GLN A 175 34.05 2.32 0.08
CA GLN A 175 34.31 0.95 0.58
C GLN A 175 35.27 0.14 -0.30
N ARG A 176 35.78 0.68 -1.41
CA ARG A 176 36.82 0.00 -2.21
C ARG A 176 38.22 0.35 -1.68
N LYS A 177 38.64 -0.33 -0.61
CA LYS A 177 40.08 -0.60 -0.42
C LYS A 177 40.52 -1.61 -1.49
N PRO A 178 41.65 -1.40 -2.17
CA PRO A 178 42.10 -2.29 -3.24
C PRO A 178 42.63 -3.58 -2.61
N VAL A 179 41.92 -4.69 -2.80
CA VAL A 179 42.47 -6.02 -2.56
C VAL A 179 42.73 -6.67 -3.91
N VAL A 180 44.02 -6.82 -4.19
CA VAL A 180 44.59 -7.57 -5.31
C VAL A 180 44.23 -9.05 -5.15
N GLY A 181 43.71 -9.70 -6.20
CA GLY A 181 43.69 -11.17 -6.28
C GLY A 181 42.55 -11.83 -7.07
N LYS A 182 42.86 -12.17 -8.34
CA LYS A 182 42.41 -13.33 -9.14
C LYS A 182 41.00 -13.95 -8.97
N SER A 183 40.21 -13.78 -10.04
CA SER A 183 39.35 -14.75 -10.75
C SER A 183 38.26 -15.53 -9.98
N ALA A 184 36.98 -15.22 -10.24
CA ALA A 184 36.05 -16.11 -10.96
C ALA A 184 34.60 -15.55 -10.97
N LYS A 185 33.97 -15.68 -12.15
CA LYS A 185 32.53 -15.91 -12.42
C LYS A 185 31.48 -15.08 -11.65
N THR A 186 30.91 -14.14 -12.41
CA THR A 186 29.48 -13.79 -12.47
C THR A 186 28.70 -13.82 -11.14
N ALA A 187 28.98 -12.85 -10.27
CA ALA A 187 28.03 -12.47 -9.23
C ALA A 187 26.87 -11.69 -9.88
N THR A 188 25.78 -12.39 -10.19
CA THR A 188 24.47 -11.78 -10.44
C THR A 188 24.14 -10.91 -9.23
N GLY A 189 24.07 -9.59 -9.40
CA GLY A 189 23.78 -8.67 -8.32
C GLY A 189 22.47 -9.06 -7.63
N VAL A 190 22.52 -9.23 -6.30
CA VAL A 190 21.35 -9.53 -5.46
C VAL A 190 20.27 -8.49 -5.76
N GLN A 191 19.19 -8.91 -6.40
CA GLN A 191 18.05 -8.05 -6.68
C GLN A 191 17.18 -8.00 -5.41
N THR A 192 17.07 -6.80 -4.83
CA THR A 192 16.12 -6.51 -3.74
C THR A 192 14.69 -6.66 -4.26
N MET A 193 13.81 -7.26 -3.45
CA MET A 193 12.38 -7.42 -3.71
C MET A 193 11.73 -6.09 -4.12
N ASN A 194 10.96 -6.11 -5.22
CA ASN A 194 10.28 -4.96 -5.77
C ASN A 194 8.77 -5.22 -5.88
N LEU A 195 8.01 -4.71 -4.92
CA LEU A 195 6.56 -4.94 -4.82
C LEU A 195 5.78 -4.42 -6.05
N HIS A 196 6.29 -3.43 -6.79
CA HIS A 196 5.62 -2.94 -8.01
C HIS A 196 5.79 -3.86 -9.19
N GLN A 197 6.98 -4.46 -9.33
CA GLN A 197 7.20 -5.49 -10.34
C GLN A 197 6.26 -6.66 -10.07
N ILE A 198 6.18 -7.10 -8.82
CA ILE A 198 5.32 -8.20 -8.39
C ILE A 198 3.84 -7.87 -8.66
N LYS A 199 3.40 -6.64 -8.37
CA LYS A 199 2.04 -6.14 -8.65
C LYS A 199 1.73 -6.08 -10.15
N ALA A 200 2.73 -5.85 -10.98
CA ALA A 200 2.63 -5.90 -12.43
C ALA A 200 2.79 -7.32 -13.01
N GLY A 201 2.97 -8.34 -12.16
CA GLY A 201 3.17 -9.73 -12.58
C GLY A 201 4.59 -10.04 -13.08
N ASP A 202 5.57 -9.18 -12.81
CA ASP A 202 6.99 -9.38 -13.08
C ASP A 202 7.71 -9.79 -11.78
N TYR A 203 8.18 -11.02 -11.71
CA TYR A 203 8.86 -11.57 -10.52
C TYR A 203 10.39 -11.57 -10.67
N THR A 204 10.95 -10.76 -11.59
CA THR A 204 12.41 -10.71 -11.80
C THR A 204 13.15 -10.35 -10.51
N SER A 205 12.64 -9.40 -9.70
CA SER A 205 13.26 -9.04 -8.41
C SER A 205 13.29 -10.19 -7.40
N LEU A 206 12.46 -11.21 -7.58
CA LEU A 206 12.38 -12.38 -6.71
C LEU A 206 13.31 -13.51 -7.16
N MET A 207 13.91 -13.41 -8.36
CA MET A 207 14.83 -14.44 -8.84
C MET A 207 16.03 -14.58 -7.91
N GLY A 208 16.52 -15.81 -7.76
CA GLY A 208 17.56 -16.18 -6.80
C GLY A 208 17.15 -17.40 -5.99
N SER A 209 17.96 -17.71 -4.97
CA SER A 209 17.69 -18.82 -4.07
C SER A 209 16.86 -18.37 -2.87
N TRP A 210 15.93 -19.23 -2.49
CA TRP A 210 15.06 -19.06 -1.34
C TRP A 210 15.07 -20.36 -0.53
N LYS A 211 15.18 -20.22 0.77
CA LYS A 211 15.22 -21.32 1.73
C LYS A 211 13.97 -21.27 2.59
N GLU A 212 13.27 -22.40 2.72
CA GLU A 212 12.18 -22.52 3.69
C GLU A 212 12.75 -22.44 5.13
N VAL A 213 12.19 -21.55 5.95
CA VAL A 213 12.66 -21.25 7.31
C VAL A 213 11.60 -21.45 8.39
N GLY A 214 10.35 -21.63 8.00
CA GLY A 214 9.27 -22.00 8.91
C GLY A 214 8.07 -22.55 8.17
N GLU A 215 7.35 -23.41 8.87
CA GLU A 215 6.05 -23.91 8.47
C GLU A 215 5.13 -23.71 9.68
N GLY A 216 3.92 -23.23 9.46
CA GLY A 216 2.97 -23.06 10.54
C GLY A 216 1.56 -23.49 10.17
N PHE A 217 0.83 -23.89 11.21
CA PHE A 217 -0.50 -24.42 11.11
C PHE A 217 -1.44 -23.75 12.11
N ASN A 218 -2.64 -23.38 11.67
CA ASN A 218 -3.69 -22.84 12.53
C ASN A 218 -4.65 -23.94 12.97
N ALA A 219 -4.54 -24.35 14.23
CA ALA A 219 -5.48 -25.31 14.84
C ALA A 219 -6.87 -24.70 15.14
N SER A 220 -7.06 -23.39 14.93
CA SER A 220 -8.30 -22.66 15.22
C SER A 220 -8.75 -22.76 16.69
N ASP A 221 -7.80 -22.94 17.60
CA ASP A 221 -8.03 -23.11 19.05
C ASP A 221 -7.86 -21.80 19.84
N GLY A 222 -7.70 -20.67 19.15
CA GLY A 222 -7.50 -19.34 19.74
C GLY A 222 -6.11 -19.09 20.31
N LYS A 223 -5.16 -20.04 20.19
CA LYS A 223 -3.79 -19.91 20.70
C LYS A 223 -2.80 -19.39 19.65
N GLY A 224 -3.30 -19.07 18.46
CA GLY A 224 -2.50 -18.62 17.34
C GLY A 224 -1.79 -19.75 16.60
N PRO A 225 -0.87 -19.39 15.69
CA PRO A 225 -0.19 -20.34 14.83
C PRO A 225 0.78 -21.25 15.60
N ARG A 226 0.79 -22.55 15.28
CA ARG A 226 1.81 -23.49 15.75
C ARG A 226 2.87 -23.65 14.67
N TRP A 227 4.14 -23.48 15.04
CA TRP A 227 5.26 -23.56 14.11
C TRP A 227 5.99 -24.90 14.20
N SER A 228 6.27 -25.51 13.05
CA SER A 228 7.03 -26.74 12.88
C SER A 228 8.36 -26.47 12.17
N LYS A 229 9.22 -27.50 12.07
CA LYS A 229 10.43 -27.42 11.26
C LYS A 229 10.05 -27.41 9.77
N PRO A 230 10.77 -26.65 8.93
CA PRO A 230 10.57 -26.65 7.48
C PRO A 230 10.56 -28.07 6.89
N SER A 231 9.62 -28.33 5.98
CA SER A 231 9.51 -29.62 5.29
C SER A 231 10.55 -29.81 4.19
N GLY A 232 11.24 -28.73 3.79
CA GLY A 232 12.33 -28.73 2.81
C GLY A 232 11.88 -28.37 1.39
N ARG A 233 10.75 -27.69 1.25
CA ARG A 233 10.18 -27.29 -0.03
C ARG A 233 11.04 -26.23 -0.71
N LYS A 234 10.93 -26.23 -2.03
CA LYS A 234 11.72 -25.36 -2.89
C LYS A 234 10.82 -24.35 -3.56
N LEU A 235 11.09 -23.08 -3.31
CA LEU A 235 10.47 -21.99 -4.02
C LEU A 235 11.21 -21.76 -5.36
N THR A 236 10.49 -21.93 -6.46
CA THR A 236 11.00 -21.71 -7.81
C THR A 236 10.44 -20.42 -8.37
N VAL A 237 11.34 -19.52 -8.76
CA VAL A 237 10.99 -18.19 -9.30
C VAL A 237 11.47 -18.05 -10.73
N SER A 238 10.60 -17.55 -11.60
CA SER A 238 10.95 -17.05 -12.94
C SER A 238 10.33 -15.66 -13.11
N LYS A 239 10.70 -14.95 -14.18
CA LYS A 239 10.12 -13.63 -14.49
C LYS A 239 8.58 -13.60 -14.46
N THR A 240 7.91 -14.69 -14.82
CA THR A 240 6.44 -14.75 -14.93
C THR A 240 5.80 -15.81 -14.05
N SER A 241 6.57 -16.46 -13.14
CA SER A 241 6.01 -17.44 -12.22
C SER A 241 6.70 -17.49 -10.86
N LEU A 242 5.93 -17.82 -9.83
CA LEU A 242 6.39 -18.18 -8.49
C LEU A 242 5.67 -19.48 -8.08
N ARG A 243 6.39 -20.51 -7.61
CA ARG A 243 5.77 -21.79 -7.20
C ARG A 243 6.56 -22.51 -6.10
N ASP A 244 5.86 -23.21 -5.22
CA ASP A 244 6.41 -23.95 -4.07
C ASP A 244 6.12 -25.47 -4.12
N GLY A 245 5.52 -25.96 -5.22
CA GLY A 245 5.06 -27.34 -5.39
C GLY A 245 3.62 -27.61 -4.93
N SER A 246 2.96 -26.65 -4.27
CA SER A 246 1.53 -26.70 -3.90
C SER A 246 0.74 -25.76 -4.79
N ILE A 247 1.26 -24.54 -4.95
CA ILE A 247 0.59 -23.49 -5.69
C ILE A 247 1.56 -22.77 -6.61
N ALA A 248 1.01 -22.27 -7.72
CA ALA A 248 1.74 -21.51 -8.71
C ALA A 248 1.01 -20.20 -9.00
N LEU A 249 1.71 -19.10 -8.76
CA LEU A 249 1.34 -17.77 -9.23
C LEU A 249 1.96 -17.57 -10.62
N ARG A 250 1.13 -17.28 -11.63
CA ARG A 250 1.56 -17.18 -13.04
C ARG A 250 0.99 -15.94 -13.70
N THR A 251 1.83 -15.22 -14.44
CA THR A 251 1.40 -14.07 -15.27
C THR A 251 1.37 -14.46 -16.74
N ALA A 252 0.18 -14.42 -17.34
CA ALA A 252 -0.02 -14.70 -18.76
C ALA A 252 0.46 -13.53 -19.65
N ARG A 253 0.64 -13.79 -20.96
CA ARG A 253 1.11 -12.78 -21.93
C ARG A 253 0.22 -11.54 -22.03
N ASN A 254 -1.06 -11.68 -21.69
CA ASN A 254 -2.02 -10.56 -21.64
C ASN A 254 -1.94 -9.74 -20.34
N GLY A 255 -0.94 -9.99 -19.49
CA GLY A 255 -0.74 -9.32 -18.21
C GLY A 255 -1.66 -9.81 -17.09
N ARG A 256 -2.49 -10.83 -17.33
CA ARG A 256 -3.36 -11.40 -16.29
C ARG A 256 -2.55 -12.34 -15.39
N THR A 257 -2.48 -12.00 -14.10
CA THR A 257 -1.95 -12.90 -13.07
C THR A 257 -3.05 -13.82 -12.55
N THR A 258 -2.73 -15.09 -12.40
CA THR A 258 -3.62 -16.14 -11.90
C THR A 258 -2.90 -17.01 -10.88
N LEU A 259 -3.67 -17.61 -9.98
CA LEU A 259 -3.19 -18.60 -9.03
C LEU A 259 -3.82 -19.96 -9.35
N THR A 260 -3.00 -20.99 -9.38
CA THR A 260 -3.40 -22.37 -9.72
C THR A 260 -2.67 -23.33 -8.81
N GLU A 261 -3.20 -24.54 -8.63
CA GLU A 261 -2.42 -25.62 -8.00
C GLU A 261 -1.15 -25.88 -8.84
N ASP A 262 -0.03 -26.16 -8.19
CA ASP A 262 1.22 -26.46 -8.88
C ASP A 262 1.27 -27.96 -9.21
N GLU A 263 0.97 -28.28 -10.47
CA GLU A 263 0.94 -29.67 -10.93
C GLU A 263 2.35 -30.28 -10.94
N THR A 264 2.70 -31.01 -9.88
CA THR A 264 3.73 -32.06 -9.95
C THR A 264 3.13 -33.46 -10.19
N SER A 265 1.79 -33.62 -10.10
CA SER A 265 1.13 -34.94 -10.06
C SER A 265 -0.10 -35.09 -10.99
N GLY A 266 0.00 -34.68 -12.26
CA GLY A 266 -0.79 -35.27 -13.38
C GLY A 266 -2.33 -35.29 -13.32
N LYS A 267 -2.98 -34.60 -12.37
CA LYS A 267 -4.44 -34.47 -12.29
C LYS A 267 -4.84 -33.03 -12.52
N THR A 268 -5.38 -32.78 -13.71
CA THR A 268 -6.00 -31.52 -14.12
C THR A 268 -7.09 -31.11 -13.14
N VAL A 269 -6.90 -30.02 -12.41
CA VAL A 269 -7.98 -29.31 -11.72
C VAL A 269 -7.76 -27.80 -11.87
N GLU A 270 -7.91 -27.23 -13.07
CA GLU A 270 -7.72 -25.77 -13.21
C GLU A 270 -9.03 -25.03 -13.51
N LYS A 271 -9.56 -24.38 -12.46
CA LYS A 271 -10.11 -23.03 -12.61
C LYS A 271 -9.09 -22.05 -12.02
N PRO A 272 -8.39 -21.24 -12.83
CA PRO A 272 -7.45 -20.26 -12.31
C PRO A 272 -8.17 -19.28 -11.38
N GLY A 273 -7.61 -19.09 -10.19
CA GLY A 273 -8.04 -18.11 -9.22
C GLY A 273 -7.80 -16.69 -9.73
N LYS A 274 -8.77 -15.80 -9.47
CA LYS A 274 -8.58 -14.36 -9.64
C LYS A 274 -7.79 -13.82 -8.44
N ILE A 275 -6.74 -13.07 -8.72
CA ILE A 275 -5.90 -12.45 -7.69
C ILE A 275 -6.38 -11.04 -7.33
N ILE A 276 -6.37 -10.75 -6.03
CA ILE A 276 -6.57 -9.42 -5.45
C ILE A 276 -5.25 -9.03 -4.77
N PHE A 277 -4.73 -7.86 -5.17
CA PHE A 277 -3.53 -7.27 -4.57
C PHE A 277 -3.96 -6.36 -3.42
N GLN A 278 -3.46 -6.63 -2.23
CA GLN A 278 -3.73 -5.86 -1.01
C GLN A 278 -2.41 -5.37 -0.41
N GLU A 279 -2.46 -4.23 0.26
CA GLU A 279 -1.33 -3.72 1.06
C GLU A 279 -1.65 -4.11 2.51
N GLY A 280 -0.71 -4.78 3.18
CA GLY A 280 -1.01 -5.49 4.44
C GLY A 280 -1.42 -4.56 5.59
N ASP A 281 -2.55 -4.84 6.23
CA ASP A 281 -3.11 -4.07 7.35
C ASP A 281 -2.64 -4.59 8.74
N ASP A 282 -2.10 -5.81 8.84
CA ASP A 282 -1.77 -6.53 10.10
C ASP A 282 -0.28 -6.47 10.52
N LEU A 283 0.49 -5.51 10.00
CA LEU A 283 1.94 -5.46 10.18
C LEU A 283 2.40 -4.86 11.51
N ILE A 284 3.42 -5.48 12.12
CA ILE A 284 4.19 -4.85 13.21
C ILE A 284 5.14 -3.79 12.65
N GLN A 285 5.75 -4.06 11.48
CA GLN A 285 6.74 -3.19 10.85
C GLN A 285 6.90 -3.51 9.37
N GLY A 286 7.08 -2.48 8.52
CA GLY A 286 7.44 -2.63 7.11
C GLY A 286 6.29 -2.44 6.11
N ASP A 287 6.61 -2.63 4.82
CA ASP A 287 5.64 -2.63 3.71
C ASP A 287 5.40 -4.10 3.33
N VAL A 288 4.14 -4.53 3.15
CA VAL A 288 3.83 -5.88 2.64
C VAL A 288 2.83 -5.79 1.51
N LEU A 289 3.06 -6.60 0.47
CA LEU A 289 2.09 -6.85 -0.58
C LEU A 289 1.51 -8.24 -0.35
N GLU A 290 0.23 -8.30 -0.03
CA GLU A 290 -0.53 -9.56 0.02
C GLU A 290 -1.20 -9.79 -1.33
N LEU A 291 -1.09 -11.01 -1.84
CA LEU A 291 -1.88 -11.50 -2.97
C LEU A 291 -2.81 -12.59 -2.46
N SER A 292 -4.11 -12.39 -2.58
CA SER A 292 -5.08 -13.42 -2.23
C SER A 292 -5.97 -13.82 -3.40
N GLY A 293 -6.37 -15.09 -3.43
CA GLY A 293 -7.20 -15.67 -4.48
C GLY A 293 -7.74 -17.04 -4.10
N ASN A 294 -8.88 -17.40 -4.69
CA ASN A 294 -9.49 -18.71 -4.47
C ASN A 294 -8.97 -19.72 -5.49
N VAL A 295 -8.51 -20.87 -5.01
CA VAL A 295 -8.17 -22.05 -5.83
C VAL A 295 -8.96 -23.23 -5.26
N GLY A 296 -9.86 -23.78 -6.07
CA GLY A 296 -10.84 -24.76 -5.59
C GLY A 296 -11.72 -24.17 -4.48
N VAL A 297 -11.73 -24.83 -3.32
CA VAL A 297 -12.46 -24.41 -2.10
C VAL A 297 -11.60 -23.61 -1.12
N ASN A 298 -10.30 -23.45 -1.40
CA ASN A 298 -9.35 -22.81 -0.50
C ASN A 298 -9.09 -21.36 -0.93
N CYS A 299 -9.10 -20.44 0.04
CA CYS A 299 -8.55 -19.10 -0.14
C CYS A 299 -7.07 -19.15 0.16
N TRP A 300 -6.24 -18.81 -0.80
CA TRP A 300 -4.79 -18.76 -0.66
C TRP A 300 -4.32 -17.32 -0.57
N SER A 301 -3.26 -17.09 0.20
CA SER A 301 -2.50 -15.84 0.26
C SER A 301 -1.02 -16.09 -0.06
N ILE A 302 -0.40 -15.08 -0.66
CA ILE A 302 1.04 -14.97 -0.84
C ILE A 302 1.44 -13.57 -0.38
N ASP A 303 2.23 -13.50 0.68
CA ASP A 303 2.70 -12.25 1.24
C ASP A 303 4.16 -12.04 0.85
N PHE A 304 4.43 -10.87 0.28
CA PHE A 304 5.77 -10.44 -0.10
C PHE A 304 6.29 -9.45 0.94
N LEU A 305 7.31 -9.87 1.69
CA LEU A 305 7.88 -9.13 2.80
C LEU A 305 9.31 -8.69 2.46
N PRO A 306 9.51 -7.43 2.05
CA PRO A 306 10.84 -6.87 1.86
C PRO A 306 11.62 -6.84 3.18
N LYS A 307 12.94 -6.77 3.07
CA LYS A 307 13.84 -6.64 4.21
C LYS A 307 13.41 -5.52 5.16
N GLY A 308 13.30 -5.87 6.44
CA GLY A 308 12.85 -5.02 7.53
C GLY A 308 11.36 -5.14 7.85
N SER A 309 10.63 -6.02 7.15
CA SER A 309 9.21 -6.28 7.40
C SER A 309 9.04 -7.51 8.30
N SER A 310 7.98 -7.54 9.10
CA SER A 310 7.66 -8.68 9.95
C SER A 310 6.17 -8.83 10.24
N ILE A 311 5.77 -10.08 10.46
CA ILE A 311 4.44 -10.47 10.93
C ILE A 311 4.50 -10.77 12.43
N LYS A 312 3.40 -10.47 13.13
CA LYS A 312 3.32 -10.53 14.60
C LYS A 312 3.57 -11.91 15.20
N ASP A 313 3.10 -12.94 14.52
CA ASP A 313 3.09 -14.30 15.06
C ASP A 313 4.22 -15.18 14.50
N TRP A 314 5.21 -14.59 13.84
CA TRP A 314 6.40 -15.31 13.40
C TRP A 314 7.25 -15.81 14.58
N PRO A 315 7.87 -16.99 14.46
CA PRO A 315 8.76 -17.49 15.47
C PRO A 315 10.09 -16.71 15.42
N ALA A 316 10.76 -16.60 16.57
CA ALA A 316 11.94 -15.74 16.73
C ALA A 316 13.13 -16.08 15.79
N ASN A 317 13.14 -17.27 15.18
CA ASN A 317 14.15 -17.68 14.21
C ASN A 317 13.98 -17.06 12.82
N ILE A 318 12.81 -16.48 12.50
CA ILE A 318 12.59 -15.78 11.23
C ILE A 318 12.99 -14.31 11.42
N SER A 319 14.12 -13.95 10.81
CA SER A 319 14.74 -12.65 11.05
C SER A 319 14.19 -11.58 10.10
N PRO A 320 13.65 -10.45 10.56
CA PRO A 320 13.23 -9.35 9.66
C PRO A 320 14.41 -8.71 8.91
N SER A 321 15.66 -9.12 9.17
CA SER A 321 16.84 -8.61 8.46
C SER A 321 17.00 -9.17 7.04
N LYS A 322 16.15 -10.13 6.64
CA LYS A 322 16.10 -10.70 5.30
C LYS A 322 14.75 -10.43 4.64
N GLU A 323 14.66 -10.77 3.35
CA GLU A 323 13.39 -10.79 2.63
C GLU A 323 12.71 -12.13 2.83
N HIS A 324 11.39 -12.10 2.93
CA HIS A 324 10.56 -13.29 3.09
C HIS A 324 9.42 -13.31 2.11
N ILE A 325 8.99 -14.52 1.78
CA ILE A 325 7.72 -14.77 1.10
C ILE A 325 6.98 -15.77 1.98
N GLU A 326 5.78 -15.41 2.42
CA GLU A 326 4.88 -16.33 3.10
C GLU A 326 3.83 -16.81 2.09
N MET A 327 3.59 -18.10 2.01
CA MET A 327 2.64 -18.72 1.08
C MET A 327 1.76 -19.68 1.85
N GLY A 328 0.44 -19.56 1.72
CA GLY A 328 -0.45 -20.40 2.51
C GLY A 328 -1.94 -20.18 2.29
N HIS A 329 -2.73 -20.84 3.11
CA HIS A 329 -4.16 -20.70 3.25
C HIS A 329 -4.51 -20.66 4.75
N PRO A 330 -5.77 -20.39 5.18
CA PRO A 330 -6.11 -20.12 6.58
C PRO A 330 -5.68 -21.15 7.63
N HIS A 331 -5.33 -22.37 7.21
CA HIS A 331 -4.91 -23.45 8.11
C HIS A 331 -3.42 -23.73 8.05
N PHE A 332 -2.70 -23.24 7.06
CA PHE A 332 -1.32 -23.65 6.79
C PHE A 332 -0.55 -22.58 6.01
N TRP A 333 0.68 -22.28 6.42
CA TRP A 333 1.58 -21.38 5.71
C TRP A 333 3.03 -21.85 5.79
N GLU A 334 3.78 -21.51 4.76
CA GLU A 334 5.21 -21.74 4.63
C GLU A 334 5.89 -20.38 4.49
N VAL A 335 7.06 -20.22 5.13
CA VAL A 335 7.85 -18.99 5.05
C VAL A 335 9.18 -19.31 4.40
N PHE A 336 9.43 -18.65 3.27
CA PHE A 336 10.67 -18.69 2.54
C PHE A 336 11.50 -17.45 2.83
N GLU A 337 12.78 -17.62 3.12
CA GLU A 337 13.75 -16.56 3.33
C GLU A 337 14.76 -16.53 2.19
N ARG A 338 15.13 -15.33 1.72
CA ARG A 338 16.17 -15.19 0.69
C ARG A 338 17.55 -15.58 1.24
N GLU A 339 18.30 -16.35 0.46
CA GLU A 339 19.66 -16.78 0.82
C GLU A 339 20.70 -15.65 0.74
#